data_AF-A0A4R6DQ21-F1
#
_entry.id   AF-A0A4R6DQ21-F1
#
_cell.length_a   1.000
_cell.length_b   1.000
_cell.length_c   1.000
_cell.angle_alpha   90.00
_cell.angle_beta   90.00
_cell.angle_gamma   90.00
#
_symmetry.space_group_name_H-M   'P 1'
#
loop_
_entity.id
_entity.type
_entity.pdbx_description
1 polymer ?
#
loop_
_entity_poly.entity_id
_entity_poly.type
_entity_poly.pdbx_seq_one_letter_code
_entity_poly.pdbx_strand_id
1 'polypeptide(L)' 'MSEVFICDGIRTPIGRYGGALSGVRADDLAALPIKALMERNAGLDWSALD' A
#
# COMPACT_ATOMS: atom_id res chain seq x y z
N MET A 1 -14.07 14.52 -19.65
CA MET A 1 -13.05 14.29 -18.61
C MET A 1 -13.81 13.98 -17.34
N SER A 2 -13.55 12.83 -16.72
CA SER A 2 -14.18 12.45 -15.45
C SER A 2 -13.48 13.17 -14.30
N GLU A 3 -14.22 13.47 -13.24
CA GLU A 3 -13.64 13.90 -11.97
C GLU A 3 -12.81 12.76 -11.36
N VAL A 4 -11.73 13.11 -10.66
CA VAL A 4 -10.79 12.16 -10.07
C VAL A 4 -10.81 12.32 -8.56
N PHE A 5 -10.97 11.21 -7.84
CA PHE A 5 -11.10 11.20 -6.40
C PHE A 5 -10.00 10.35 -5.76
N ILE A 6 -9.51 10.80 -4.61
CA ILE A 6 -8.67 9.98 -3.72
C ILE A 6 -9.61 9.30 -2.72
N CYS A 7 -9.67 7.97 -2.74
CA CYS A 7 -10.63 7.21 -1.92
C CYS A 7 -10.03 6.74 -0.59
N ASP A 8 -8.82 6.16 -0.59
CA ASP A 8 -8.14 5.67 0.61
C ASP A 8 -6.62 5.91 0.48
N GLY A 9 -5.91 5.94 1.61
CA GLY A 9 -4.48 6.18 1.66
C GLY A 9 -3.85 5.59 2.91
N ILE A 10 -2.85 4.72 2.72
CA ILE A 10 -2.15 4.05 3.82
C ILE A 10 -0.65 3.97 3.54
N ARG A 11 0.14 3.86 4.60
CA ARG A 11 1.60 3.78 4.54
C ARG A 11 2.16 2.93 5.66
N THR A 12 3.40 2.49 5.48
CA THR A 12 4.21 1.94 6.56
C THR A 12 4.70 3.07 7.49
N PRO A 13 5.21 2.74 8.69
CA PRO A 13 6.08 3.64 9.43
C PRO A 13 7.32 4.02 8.62
N ILE A 14 7.94 5.15 8.96
CA ILE A 14 9.22 5.57 8.37
C ILE A 14 10.35 4.96 9.20
N GLY A 15 11.17 4.12 8.57
CA GLY A 15 12.33 3.50 9.19
C GLY A 15 13.53 4.45 9.28
N ARG A 16 14.29 4.38 10.39
CA ARG A 16 15.64 4.96 10.46
C ARG A 16 16.63 4.07 9.70
N TYR A 17 17.72 4.66 9.23
CA TYR A 17 18.86 3.90 8.68
C TYR A 17 19.37 2.88 9.71
N GLY A 18 19.53 1.62 9.31
CA GLY A 18 19.89 0.52 10.21
C GLY A 18 18.86 0.21 11.31
N GLY A 19 17.64 0.74 11.21
CA GLY A 19 16.60 0.65 12.24
C GLY A 19 15.59 -0.48 12.00
N ALA A 20 14.37 -0.29 12.52
CA ALA A 20 13.33 -1.33 12.61
C ALA A 20 12.90 -1.97 11.28
N LEU A 21 13.08 -1.28 10.15
CA LEU A 21 12.72 -1.80 8.82
C LEU A 21 13.93 -2.25 7.99
N SER A 22 15.15 -2.18 8.54
CA SER A 22 16.39 -2.44 7.78
C SER A 22 16.53 -3.88 7.29
N GLY A 23 15.89 -4.84 7.97
CA GLY A 23 15.86 -6.24 7.55
C GLY A 23 14.73 -6.59 6.59
N VAL A 24 13.84 -5.65 6.28
CA VAL A 24 12.72 -5.88 5.35
C VAL A 24 13.18 -5.50 3.96
N ARG A 25 13.01 -6.40 2.98
CA ARG A 25 13.33 -6.07 1.59
C ARG A 25 12.39 -4.97 1.09
N ALA A 26 12.87 -4.19 0.12
CA ALA A 26 12.10 -3.06 -0.40
C ALA A 26 10.79 -3.51 -1.10
N ASP A 27 10.82 -4.64 -1.81
CA ASP A 27 9.65 -5.24 -2.47
C ASP A 27 8.62 -5.75 -1.46
N ASP A 28 9.06 -6.47 -0.42
CA ASP A 28 8.18 -6.87 0.68
C ASP A 28 7.55 -5.65 1.37
N LEU A 29 8.35 -4.61 1.65
CA LEU A 29 7.88 -3.37 2.28
C LEU A 29 6.86 -2.62 1.39
N ALA A 30 7.05 -2.64 0.07
CA ALA A 30 6.12 -2.04 -0.90
C ALA A 30 4.81 -2.83 -1.04
N ALA A 31 4.84 -4.16 -0.86
CA ALA A 31 3.66 -5.00 -0.92
C ALA A 31 2.72 -4.81 0.28
N LEU A 32 3.24 -4.41 1.45
CA LEU A 32 2.44 -4.21 2.67
C LEU A 32 1.27 -3.22 2.50
N PRO A 33 1.46 -1.98 2.03
CA PRO A 33 0.35 -1.04 1.83
C PRO A 33 -0.64 -1.52 0.76
N ILE A 34 -0.19 -2.20 -0.29
CA ILE A 34 -1.08 -2.78 -1.32
C ILE A 34 -2.00 -3.83 -0.68
N LYS A 35 -1.42 -4.78 0.06
CA LYS A 35 -2.18 -5.81 0.78
C LYS A 35 -3.18 -5.19 1.76
N ALA A 36 -2.77 -4.15 2.49
CA ALA A 36 -3.66 -3.46 3.42
C ALA A 36 -4.82 -2.74 2.71
N LEU A 37 -4.59 -2.15 1.52
CA LEU A 37 -5.67 -1.56 0.71
C LEU A 37 -6.66 -2.63 0.22
N MET A 38 -6.16 -3.80 -0.19
CA MET A 38 -7.01 -4.95 -0.58
C MET A 38 -7.90 -5.42 0.56
N GLU A 39 -7.34 -5.53 1.78
CA GLU A 39 -8.09 -5.94 2.97
C GLU A 39 -9.14 -4.89 3.38
N ARG A 40 -8.80 -3.60 3.33
CA ARG A 40 -9.71 -2.49 3.68
C ARG A 40 -10.84 -2.29 2.67
N ASN A 41 -10.60 -2.64 1.42
CA ASN A 41 -11.53 -2.46 0.30
C ASN A 41 -11.86 -3.81 -0.35
N ALA A 42 -12.27 -4.79 0.48
CA ALA A 42 -12.52 -6.17 0.07
C ALA A 42 -13.66 -6.34 -0.95
N GLY A 43 -14.51 -5.32 -1.13
CA GLY A 43 -15.60 -5.32 -2.12
C GLY A 43 -15.20 -4.85 -3.52
N LEU A 44 -13.95 -4.43 -3.74
CA LEU A 44 -13.46 -3.99 -5.04
C LEU A 44 -13.04 -5.18 -5.91
N ASP A 45 -13.25 -5.05 -7.22
CA ASP A 45 -12.64 -5.95 -8.21
C ASP A 45 -11.19 -5.53 -8.47
N TRP A 46 -10.26 -6.26 -7.86
CA TRP A 46 -8.83 -6.01 -7.99
C TRP A 46 -8.25 -6.42 -9.35
N SER A 47 -9.00 -7.14 -10.18
CA SER A 47 -8.60 -7.44 -11.56
C SER A 47 -8.82 -6.26 -12.52
N ALA A 48 -9.60 -5.26 -12.10
CA ALA A 48 -9.90 -4.04 -12.86
C ALA A 48 -8.91 -2.89 -12.57
N LEU A 49 -7.80 -3.15 -11.87
CA LEU A 49 -6.73 -2.17 -11.66
C LEU A 49 -5.90 -2.01 -12.95
N ASP A 50 -5.88 -0.79 -13.50
CA ASP A 50 -5.14 -0.43 -14.73
C ASP A 50 -3.63 -0.24 -14.52
#